data_AF-A0A2N1UKL9-F1
#
_entry.id   AF-A0A2N1UKL9-F1
#
_cell.length_a   1.000
_cell.length_b   1.000
_cell.length_c   1.000
_cell.angle_alpha   90.00
_cell.angle_beta   90.00
_cell.angle_gamma   90.00
#
_symmetry.space_group_name_H-M   'P 1'
#
loop_
_entity.id
_entity.type
_entity.pdbx_description
1 polymer ?
#
loop_
_entity_poly.entity_id
_entity_poly.type
_entity_poly.pdbx_seq_one_letter_code
_entity_poly.pdbx_strand_id
1 'polypeptide(L)'
;MGKLTIGCFSSLVGSLSLDFSVKLAEAAVKKGHTVDYWMSGNATMMSKKGQRAFKDYSALAKTVQELIATGKFQITACEACAEARGYHKEDTIEGARRFSMDWYLASAFDADRVLHIGGD
;
A
#
# COMPACT_ATOMS: atom_id res chain seq x y z
N MET A 1 0.16 19.15 -11.17
CA MET A 1 0.55 17.97 -10.37
C MET A 1 -0.69 17.15 -10.13
N GLY A 2 -0.66 15.83 -10.29
CA GLY A 2 -1.87 14.99 -10.22
C GLY A 2 -1.91 14.04 -9.02
N LYS A 3 -3.11 13.55 -8.71
CA LYS A 3 -3.41 12.50 -7.72
C LYS A 3 -3.47 11.14 -8.41
N LEU A 4 -2.67 10.19 -7.94
CA LEU A 4 -2.70 8.80 -8.39
C LEU A 4 -3.35 7.93 -7.32
N THR A 5 -4.25 7.05 -7.73
CA THR A 5 -4.73 5.96 -6.89
C THR A 5 -4.14 4.65 -7.38
N ILE A 6 -3.35 3.99 -6.53
CA ILE A 6 -2.65 2.75 -6.87
C ILE A 6 -3.19 1.62 -5.98
N GLY A 7 -3.91 0.68 -6.58
CA GLY A 7 -4.37 -0.54 -5.91
C GLY A 7 -3.42 -1.70 -6.14
N CYS A 8 -2.95 -2.33 -5.07
CA CYS A 8 -2.13 -3.54 -5.12
C CYS A 8 -2.82 -4.72 -4.43
N PHE A 9 -2.75 -5.90 -5.07
CA PHE A 9 -3.42 -7.11 -4.60
C PHE A 9 -2.46 -8.26 -4.26
N SER A 10 -1.23 -8.20 -4.79
CA SER A 10 -0.23 -9.27 -4.68
C SER A 10 0.52 -9.28 -3.34
N SER A 11 0.95 -10.46 -2.90
CA SER A 11 1.61 -10.70 -1.61
C SER A 11 2.98 -10.02 -1.48
N LEU A 12 3.32 -9.62 -0.24
CA LEU A 12 4.71 -9.38 0.17
C LEU A 12 5.54 -10.66 0.03
N VAL A 13 6.78 -10.54 -0.45
CA VAL A 13 7.72 -11.65 -0.76
C VAL A 13 7.27 -12.54 -1.92
N GLY A 14 6.01 -12.97 -1.97
CA GLY A 14 5.51 -13.91 -2.98
C GLY A 14 5.28 -13.31 -4.37
N SER A 15 5.41 -11.99 -4.54
CA SER A 15 5.28 -11.33 -5.84
C SER A 15 6.07 -10.03 -5.92
N LEU A 16 6.84 -9.89 -7.01
CA LEU A 16 7.54 -8.64 -7.34
C LEU A 16 6.60 -7.50 -7.73
N SER A 17 5.31 -7.79 -8.00
CA SER A 17 4.33 -6.76 -8.32
C SER A 17 4.14 -5.77 -7.16
N LEU A 18 4.25 -6.23 -5.90
CA LEU A 18 4.16 -5.36 -4.74
C LEU A 18 5.40 -4.46 -4.61
N ASP A 19 6.60 -5.00 -4.78
CA ASP A 19 7.83 -4.20 -4.79
C ASP A 19 7.81 -3.14 -5.90
N PHE A 20 7.36 -3.55 -7.09
CA PHE A 20 7.19 -2.65 -8.22
C PHE A 20 6.19 -1.52 -7.91
N SER A 21 5.01 -1.84 -7.36
CA SER A 21 3.99 -0.83 -7.09
C SER A 21 4.43 0.17 -6.01
N VAL A 22 5.18 -0.27 -4.99
CA VAL A 22 5.78 0.65 -3.99
C VAL A 22 6.84 1.53 -4.62
N LYS A 23 7.73 0.98 -5.47
CA LYS A 23 8.73 1.79 -6.21
C LYS A 23 8.08 2.78 -7.16
N LEU A 24 6.97 2.40 -7.80
CA LEU A 24 6.21 3.29 -8.67
C LEU A 24 5.58 4.44 -7.88
N ALA A 25 5.00 4.16 -6.70
CA ALA A 25 4.48 5.17 -5.80
C ALA A 25 5.59 6.14 -5.34
N GLU A 26 6.76 5.62 -4.98
CA GLU A 26 7.92 6.43 -4.62
C GLU A 26 8.35 7.37 -5.77
N ALA A 27 8.43 6.84 -6.99
CA ALA A 27 8.77 7.64 -8.17
C ALA A 27 7.73 8.74 -8.43
N ALA A 28 6.44 8.44 -8.28
CA ALA A 28 5.36 9.42 -8.42
C ALA A 28 5.49 10.54 -7.37
N VAL A 29 5.70 10.20 -6.10
CA VAL A 29 5.91 11.16 -5.01
C VAL A 29 7.13 12.04 -5.27
N LYS A 30 8.26 11.48 -5.71
CA LYS A 30 9.49 12.23 -6.06
C LYS A 30 9.27 13.20 -7.22
N LYS A 31 8.42 12.84 -8.19
CA LYS A 31 7.98 13.74 -9.27
C LYS A 31 6.95 14.78 -8.83
N GLY A 32 6.56 14.74 -7.55
CA GLY A 32 5.74 15.74 -6.88
C GLY A 32 4.27 15.37 -6.74
N HIS A 33 3.84 14.23 -7.27
CA HIS A 33 2.46 13.76 -7.23
C HIS A 33 2.02 13.39 -5.82
N THR A 34 0.70 13.34 -5.61
CA THR A 34 0.11 12.70 -4.43
C THR A 34 -0.34 11.29 -4.81
N VAL A 35 -0.20 10.35 -3.87
CA VAL A 35 -0.52 8.95 -4.09
C VAL A 35 -1.39 8.42 -2.95
N ASP A 36 -2.58 7.96 -3.32
CA ASP A 36 -3.42 7.10 -2.49
C ASP A 36 -3.12 5.64 -2.85
N TYR A 37 -2.56 4.90 -1.91
CA TYR A 37 -2.13 3.52 -2.11
C TYR A 37 -3.03 2.55 -1.36
N TRP A 38 -3.70 1.66 -2.08
CA TRP A 38 -4.60 0.66 -1.55
C TRP A 38 -3.96 -0.73 -1.57
N MET A 39 -4.02 -1.43 -0.44
CA MET A 39 -3.63 -2.83 -0.33
C MET A 39 -4.85 -3.68 -0.08
N SER A 40 -5.13 -4.62 -0.98
CA SER A 40 -6.18 -5.61 -0.81
C SER A 40 -5.65 -7.01 -1.06
N GLY A 41 -6.47 -8.02 -0.79
CA GLY A 41 -6.06 -9.42 -0.92
C GLY A 41 -4.78 -9.70 -0.13
N ASN A 42 -3.80 -10.30 -0.79
CA ASN A 42 -2.54 -10.68 -0.18
C ASN A 42 -1.62 -9.48 0.12
N ALA A 43 -1.76 -8.37 -0.61
CA ALA A 43 -0.98 -7.15 -0.36
C ALA A 43 -1.24 -6.56 1.03
N THR A 44 -2.41 -6.82 1.62
CA THR A 44 -2.81 -6.34 2.95
C THR A 44 -1.74 -6.63 4.01
N MET A 45 -1.04 -7.77 3.91
CA MET A 45 0.00 -8.17 4.85
C MET A 45 1.23 -7.25 4.84
N MET A 46 1.43 -6.46 3.79
CA MET A 46 2.49 -5.44 3.75
C MET A 46 2.27 -4.36 4.82
N SER A 47 1.04 -4.07 5.20
CA SER A 47 0.75 -3.09 6.25
C SER A 47 0.97 -3.60 7.67
N LYS A 48 1.38 -4.86 7.86
CA LYS A 48 1.67 -5.41 9.19
C LYS A 48 3.05 -4.93 9.69
N LYS A 49 3.11 -4.48 10.94
CA LYS A 49 4.32 -4.07 11.65
C LYS A 49 5.21 -5.26 11.99
N GLY A 50 6.47 -4.98 12.32
CA GLY A 50 7.43 -5.99 12.74
C GLY A 50 8.11 -6.76 11.60
N GLN A 51 7.99 -6.30 10.36
CA GLN A 51 8.78 -6.81 9.23
C GLN A 51 10.28 -6.72 9.55
N ARG A 52 11.02 -7.78 9.23
CA ARG A 52 12.48 -7.85 9.34
C ARG A 52 13.07 -7.99 7.95
N ALA A 53 14.13 -7.24 7.69
CA ALA A 53 14.88 -7.39 6.46
C ALA A 53 15.71 -8.68 6.54
N PHE A 54 15.55 -9.55 5.55
CA PHE A 54 16.42 -10.70 5.33
C PHE A 54 17.07 -10.55 3.96
N LYS A 55 18.27 -11.10 3.82
CA LYS A 55 18.94 -11.16 2.52
C LYS A 55 18.02 -11.89 1.53
N ASP A 56 17.85 -11.32 0.34
CA ASP A 56 17.06 -11.89 -0.77
C ASP A 56 15.53 -11.92 -0.56
N TYR A 57 15.00 -11.30 0.50
CA TYR A 57 13.55 -11.16 0.75
C TYR A 57 13.13 -9.70 0.84
N SER A 58 11.99 -9.37 0.22
CA SER A 58 11.40 -8.03 0.28
C SER A 58 10.91 -7.70 1.69
N ALA A 59 11.35 -6.55 2.22
CA ALA A 59 10.81 -5.91 3.42
C ALA A 59 10.62 -4.41 3.11
N LEU A 60 9.37 -3.96 3.10
CA LEU A 60 9.01 -2.63 2.56
C LEU A 60 8.56 -1.65 3.66
N ALA A 61 8.44 -2.10 4.92
CA ALA A 61 7.97 -1.27 6.04
C ALA A 61 8.74 0.05 6.17
N LYS A 62 10.08 0.03 6.11
CA LYS A 62 10.90 1.25 6.21
C LYS A 62 10.62 2.21 5.05
N THR A 63 10.63 1.72 3.81
CA THR A 63 10.36 2.53 2.62
C THR A 63 8.97 3.15 2.67
N VAL A 64 7.96 2.39 3.11
CA VAL A 64 6.59 2.88 3.24
C VAL A 64 6.48 3.95 4.33
N GLN A 65 7.15 3.78 5.47
CA GLN A 65 7.21 4.80 6.53
C GLN A 65 7.86 6.10 6.04
N GLU A 66 8.96 5.99 5.28
CA GLU A 66 9.62 7.15 4.65
C GLU A 66 8.69 7.85 3.65
N LEU A 67 7.90 7.09 2.87
CA LEU A 67 6.89 7.67 1.97
C LEU A 67 5.77 8.37 2.74
N ILE A 68 5.22 7.75 3.78
CA ILE A 68 4.19 8.38 4.64
C ILE A 68 4.71 9.71 5.19
N ALA A 69 5.96 9.75 5.66
CA ALA A 69 6.57 10.96 6.23
C ALA A 69 6.67 12.14 5.24
N THR A 70 6.57 11.90 3.92
CA THR A 70 6.52 12.97 2.92
C THR A 70 5.23 13.78 2.94
N GLY A 71 4.16 13.26 3.56
CA GLY A 71 2.82 13.84 3.51
C GLY A 71 2.12 13.75 2.15
N LYS A 72 2.77 13.17 1.13
CA LYS A 72 2.20 13.01 -0.22
C LYS A 72 1.75 11.59 -0.54
N PHE A 73 1.97 10.66 0.39
CA PHE A 73 1.62 9.25 0.24
C PHE A 73 0.71 8.83 1.39
N GLN A 74 -0.49 8.39 1.05
CA GLN A 74 -1.42 7.79 2.00
C GLN A 74 -1.58 6.32 1.68
N ILE A 75 -1.35 5.45 2.66
CA ILE A 75 -1.48 4.01 2.50
C ILE A 75 -2.65 3.47 3.32
N THR A 76 -3.47 2.65 2.67
CA THR A 76 -4.70 2.11 3.25
C THR A 76 -4.82 0.61 2.95
N ALA A 77 -5.02 -0.20 3.98
CA ALA A 77 -5.24 -1.63 3.88
C ALA A 77 -6.74 -1.96 3.91
N CYS A 78 -7.15 -2.98 3.15
CA CYS A 78 -8.48 -3.54 3.21
C CYS A 78 -8.73 -4.17 4.57
N GLU A 79 -9.67 -3.59 5.33
CA GLU A 79 -9.99 -4.01 6.69
C GLU A 79 -10.45 -5.47 6.75
N ALA A 80 -11.36 -5.86 5.84
CA ALA A 80 -11.87 -7.22 5.75
C ALA A 80 -10.76 -8.23 5.40
N CYS A 81 -9.82 -7.88 4.52
CA CYS A 81 -8.70 -8.76 4.18
C CYS A 81 -7.74 -8.97 5.35
N ALA A 82 -7.60 -7.97 6.22
CA ALA A 82 -6.79 -8.03 7.42
C ALA A 82 -7.48 -8.88 8.51
N GLU A 83 -8.75 -8.62 8.81
CA GLU A 83 -9.50 -9.40 9.81
C GLU A 83 -9.59 -10.88 9.42
N ALA A 84 -9.83 -11.19 8.13
CA ALA A 84 -9.85 -12.57 7.63
C ALA A 84 -8.52 -13.32 7.79
N ARG A 85 -7.41 -12.61 8.00
CA ARG A 85 -6.06 -13.17 8.23
C ARG A 85 -5.63 -13.13 9.70
N GLY A 86 -6.51 -12.74 10.63
CA GLY A 86 -6.14 -12.52 12.04
C GLY A 86 -5.16 -11.37 12.23
N TYR A 87 -5.16 -10.39 11.32
CA TYR A 87 -4.38 -9.17 11.38
C TYR A 87 -5.28 -8.05 11.89
N HIS A 88 -5.04 -7.60 13.14
CA HIS A 88 -5.88 -6.62 13.83
C HIS A 88 -5.24 -5.21 13.84
N LYS A 89 -5.98 -4.22 14.34
CA LYS A 89 -5.60 -2.80 14.24
C LYS A 89 -4.23 -2.52 14.87
N GLU A 90 -3.96 -3.10 16.02
CA GLU A 90 -2.72 -2.98 16.79
C GLU A 90 -1.48 -3.49 16.04
N ASP A 91 -1.65 -4.37 15.06
CA ASP A 91 -0.58 -4.90 14.24
C ASP A 91 -0.22 -3.99 13.06
N THR A 92 -1.01 -2.94 12.79
CA THR A 92 -0.83 -2.09 11.62
C THR A 92 0.42 -1.22 11.79
N ILE A 93 1.20 -1.01 10.73
CA ILE A 93 2.30 -0.05 10.74
C ILE A 93 1.76 1.35 11.06
N GLU A 94 2.52 2.13 11.82
CA GLU A 94 2.16 3.50 12.15
C GLU A 94 1.97 4.33 10.87
N GLY A 95 0.90 5.12 10.83
CA GLY A 95 0.53 5.96 9.68
C GLY A 95 -0.29 5.26 8.59
N ALA A 96 -0.30 3.92 8.53
CA ALA A 96 -1.20 3.21 7.64
C ALA A 96 -2.62 3.17 8.20
N ARG A 97 -3.60 3.23 7.29
CA ARG A 97 -5.03 3.17 7.62
C ARG A 97 -5.61 1.81 7.28
N ARG A 98 -6.73 1.46 7.90
CA ARG A 98 -7.56 0.31 7.52
C ARG A 98 -8.97 0.81 7.23
N PHE A 99 -9.52 0.42 6.09
CA PHE A 99 -10.84 0.86 5.64
C PHE A 99 -11.54 -0.22 4.80
N SER A 100 -12.85 -0.06 4.62
CA SER A 100 -13.63 -0.82 3.64
C SER A 100 -13.22 -0.46 2.20
N MET A 101 -13.67 -1.29 1.25
CA MET A 101 -13.47 -1.05 -0.19
C MET A 101 -14.12 0.26 -0.67
N ASP A 102 -15.08 0.83 0.07
CA ASP A 102 -15.71 2.11 -0.27
C ASP A 102 -14.69 3.26 -0.29
N TRP A 103 -13.69 3.21 0.60
CA TRP A 103 -12.60 4.18 0.58
C TRP A 103 -11.82 4.12 -0.74
N TYR A 104 -11.56 2.91 -1.23
CA TYR A 104 -10.84 2.73 -2.48
C TYR A 104 -11.63 3.22 -3.69
N LEU A 105 -12.94 2.92 -3.73
CA LEU A 105 -13.84 3.43 -4.75
C LEU A 105 -13.86 4.96 -4.77
N ALA A 106 -14.02 5.59 -3.60
CA ALA A 106 -14.01 7.05 -3.47
C ALA A 106 -12.66 7.65 -3.92
N SER A 107 -11.54 7.06 -3.48
CA SER A 107 -10.20 7.49 -3.89
C SER A 107 -10.02 7.42 -5.41
N ALA A 108 -10.45 6.31 -6.03
CA ALA A 108 -10.36 6.08 -7.46
C ALA A 108 -11.24 7.05 -8.27
N PHE A 109 -12.42 7.40 -7.76
CA PHE A 109 -13.32 8.36 -8.41
C PHE A 109 -12.70 9.77 -8.48
N ASP A 110 -12.00 10.18 -7.42
CA ASP A 110 -11.35 11.49 -7.32
C ASP A 110 -9.94 11.53 -7.94
N ALA A 111 -9.43 10.42 -8.48
CA ALA A 111 -8.05 10.33 -8.97
C ALA A 111 -7.93 10.84 -10.41
N ASP A 112 -6.80 11.48 -10.72
CA ASP A 112 -6.46 11.77 -12.11
C ASP A 112 -6.14 10.47 -12.87
N ARG A 113 -5.48 9.51 -12.20
CA ARG A 113 -5.12 8.21 -12.78
C ARG A 113 -5.26 7.12 -11.75
N VAL A 114 -5.81 5.99 -12.17
CA VAL A 114 -5.93 4.78 -11.36
C VAL A 114 -5.04 3.70 -11.97
N LEU A 115 -4.24 3.03 -11.13
CA LEU A 115 -3.47 1.86 -11.51
C LEU A 115 -3.85 0.69 -10.62
N HIS A 116 -4.31 -0.41 -11.25
CA HIS A 116 -4.49 -1.69 -10.59
C HIS A 116 -3.28 -2.56 -10.91
N ILE A 117 -2.54 -2.95 -9.87
CA ILE A 117 -1.30 -3.69 -10.00
C ILE A 117 -1.41 -4.99 -9.22
N GLY A 118 -1.25 -6.09 -9.94
CA GLY A 118 -1.43 -7.42 -9.36
C GLY A 118 -2.90 -7.79 -9.24
N GLY A 119 -3.11 -9.09 -9.26
CA GLY A 119 -4.37 -9.81 -9.21
C GLY A 119 -3.99 -11.28 -9.34
N ASP A 120 -4.76 -12.16 -8.70
CA ASP A 120 -4.63 -13.59 -8.96
C ASP A 120 -5.25 -13.93 -10.32
#